data_AF-F4HNS6-F1
#
_entry.id   AF-F4HNS6-F1
#
_cell.length_a   1.000
_cell.length_b   1.000
_cell.length_c   1.000
_cell.angle_alpha   90.00
_cell.angle_beta   90.00
_cell.angle_gamma   90.00
#
_symmetry.space_group_name_H-M   'P 1'
#
loop_
_entity.id
_entity.type
_entity.pdbx_description
1 polymer ?
#
loop_
_entity_poly.entity_id
_entity_poly.type
_entity_poly.pdbx_seq_one_letter_code
_entity_poly.pdbx_strand_id
1 'polypeptide(L)'
;MKAKSFAQLVIFILIVVFFGHVAWDSVTKEAAFFGALGGLTLHWLLTNKGNRNVVYIKPFTAGWRVLIYDILLLTWLITIYQSAGSFNAFLDSLSALNEKTALLIALLGGIGIDYSIGG
;
A
#
# COMPACT_ATOMS: atom_id res chain seq x y z
N MET A 1 20.55 -10.52 -7.68
CA MET A 1 19.94 -9.54 -6.77
C MET A 1 20.66 -9.61 -5.43
N LYS A 2 20.91 -8.49 -4.74
CA LYS A 2 21.43 -8.55 -3.36
C LYS A 2 20.41 -9.27 -2.47
N ALA A 3 20.85 -10.08 -1.50
CA ALA A 3 19.94 -10.88 -0.64
C ALA A 3 18.83 -10.05 0.01
N LYS A 4 19.14 -8.81 0.41
CA LYS A 4 18.16 -7.85 0.97
C LYS A 4 17.03 -7.49 -0.01
N SER A 5 17.36 -7.31 -1.29
CA SER A 5 16.38 -6.99 -2.36
C SER A 5 15.46 -8.17 -2.65
N PHE A 6 15.95 -9.40 -2.51
CA PHE A 6 15.12 -10.60 -2.65
C PHE A 6 14.13 -10.75 -1.49
N ALA A 7 14.58 -10.54 -0.25
CA ALA A 7 13.70 -10.56 0.92
C ALA A 7 12.56 -9.52 0.81
N GLN A 8 12.87 -8.30 0.35
CA GLN A 8 11.85 -7.27 0.08
C GLN A 8 10.82 -7.71 -0.96
N LEU A 9 11.27 -8.38 -2.04
CA LEU A 9 10.37 -8.89 -3.06
C LEU A 9 9.45 -10.00 -2.51
N VAL A 10 9.97 -10.88 -1.65
CA VAL A 10 9.16 -11.90 -0.97
C VAL A 10 8.12 -11.24 -0.06
N ILE A 11 8.52 -10.27 0.75
CA ILE A 11 7.62 -9.51 1.63
C ILE A 11 6.52 -8.82 0.79
N PHE A 12 6.88 -8.21 -0.33
CA PHE A 12 5.94 -7.60 -1.26
C PHE A 12 4.90 -8.59 -1.77
N ILE A 13 5.33 -9.77 -2.23
CA ILE A 13 4.41 -10.81 -2.71
C ILE A 13 3.46 -11.23 -1.58
N LEU A 14 3.97 -11.43 -0.36
CA LEU A 14 3.14 -11.78 0.79
C LEU A 14 2.09 -10.71 1.10
N ILE A 15 2.47 -9.43 1.06
CA ILE A 15 1.54 -8.31 1.29
C ILE A 15 0.47 -8.24 0.19
N VAL A 16 0.85 -8.41 -1.08
CA VAL A 16 -0.10 -8.40 -2.22
C VAL A 16 -1.08 -9.58 -2.12
N VAL A 17 -0.60 -10.78 -1.78
CA VAL A 17 -1.46 -11.95 -1.56
C VAL A 17 -2.39 -11.72 -0.37
N PHE A 18 -1.88 -11.16 0.72
CA PHE A 18 -2.69 -10.85 1.89
C PHE A 18 -3.76 -9.80 1.61
N PHE A 19 -3.43 -8.77 0.81
CA PHE A 19 -4.42 -7.83 0.29
C PHE A 19 -5.50 -8.53 -0.53
N GLY A 20 -5.08 -9.42 -1.45
CA GLY A 20 -5.99 -10.22 -2.26
C GLY A 20 -6.95 -11.06 -1.41
N HIS A 21 -6.48 -11.58 -0.28
CA HIS A 21 -7.29 -12.37 0.63
C HIS A 21 -8.27 -11.53 1.47
N VAL A 22 -7.82 -10.40 2.02
CA VAL A 22 -8.60 -9.61 3.00
C VAL A 22 -9.49 -8.55 2.35
N ALA A 23 -8.99 -7.88 1.31
CA ALA A 23 -9.62 -6.69 0.77
C ALA A 23 -10.37 -6.94 -0.55
N TRP A 24 -9.90 -7.86 -1.40
CA TRP A 24 -10.32 -7.95 -2.81
C TRP A 24 -11.84 -7.97 -3.03
N ASP A 25 -12.56 -8.83 -2.31
CA ASP A 25 -14.01 -8.98 -2.47
C ASP A 25 -14.81 -7.74 -2.02
N SER A 26 -14.20 -6.87 -1.22
CA SER A 26 -14.81 -5.64 -0.73
C SER A 26 -14.49 -4.40 -1.59
N VAL A 27 -13.50 -4.49 -2.50
CA VAL A 27 -13.07 -3.35 -3.31
C VAL A 27 -14.09 -3.04 -4.41
N THR A 28 -14.68 -1.86 -4.34
CA THR A 28 -15.56 -1.33 -5.39
C THR A 28 -14.76 -0.78 -6.56
N LYS A 29 -15.39 -0.61 -7.73
CA LYS A 29 -14.75 -0.01 -8.90
C LYS A 29 -14.29 1.42 -8.63
N GLU A 30 -15.10 2.15 -7.88
CA GLU A 30 -14.84 3.52 -7.46
C GLU A 30 -13.63 3.56 -6.51
N ALA A 31 -13.58 2.67 -5.52
CA ALA A 31 -12.43 2.57 -4.61
C ALA A 31 -11.14 2.20 -5.34
N ALA A 32 -11.20 1.31 -6.32
CA ALA A 32 -10.05 0.98 -7.17
C ALA A 32 -9.59 2.18 -8.01
N PHE A 33 -10.52 2.89 -8.65
CA PHE A 33 -10.22 4.04 -9.50
C PHE A 33 -9.62 5.21 -8.69
N PHE A 34 -10.32 5.64 -7.64
CA PHE A 34 -9.85 6.75 -6.80
C PHE A 34 -8.62 6.35 -5.98
N GLY A 35 -8.51 5.08 -5.58
CA GLY A 35 -7.32 4.56 -4.92
C GLY A 35 -6.10 4.57 -5.84
N ALA A 36 -6.25 4.24 -7.12
CA ALA A 36 -5.18 4.34 -8.11
C ALA A 36 -4.74 5.80 -8.33
N LEU A 37 -5.69 6.72 -8.53
CA LEU A 37 -5.39 8.16 -8.70
C LEU A 37 -4.71 8.76 -7.47
N GLY A 38 -5.28 8.49 -6.29
CA GLY A 38 -4.74 8.98 -5.04
C GLY A 38 -3.39 8.32 -4.71
N GLY A 39 -3.23 7.02 -4.98
CA GLY A 39 -1.97 6.29 -4.78
C GLY A 39 -0.86 6.82 -5.67
N LEU A 40 -1.12 7.10 -6.95
CA LEU A 40 -0.18 7.78 -7.84
C LEU A 40 0.21 9.17 -7.32
N THR A 41 -0.78 9.92 -6.81
CA THR A 41 -0.55 11.26 -6.26
C THR A 41 0.26 11.20 -4.97
N LEU A 42 -0.07 10.28 -4.06
CA LEU A 42 0.65 10.02 -2.82
C LEU A 42 2.09 9.62 -3.12
N HIS A 43 2.27 8.66 -4.03
CA HIS A 43 3.58 8.22 -4.48
C HIS A 43 4.40 9.41 -4.97
N TRP A 44 3.84 10.22 -5.87
CA TRP A 44 4.50 11.42 -6.36
C TRP A 44 4.85 12.39 -5.23
N LEU A 45 3.93 12.69 -4.30
CA LEU A 45 4.17 13.60 -3.18
C LEU A 45 5.31 13.13 -2.25
N LEU A 46 5.40 11.82 -2.00
CA LEU A 46 6.40 11.24 -1.11
C LEU A 46 7.75 11.02 -1.79
N THR A 47 7.77 10.79 -3.10
CA THR A 47 8.99 10.41 -3.85
C THR A 47 9.64 11.55 -4.63
N ASN A 48 8.87 12.58 -5.01
CA ASN A 48 9.36 13.71 -5.79
C ASN A 48 10.27 14.68 -4.98
N LYS A 49 10.54 14.38 -3.70
CA LYS A 49 11.46 15.15 -2.83
C LYS A 49 12.95 14.75 -2.97
N GLY A 50 13.35 14.09 -4.06
CA GLY A 50 14.77 13.99 -4.47
C GLY A 50 15.49 12.65 -4.23
N ASN A 51 14.80 11.58 -3.81
CA ASN A 51 15.43 10.25 -3.71
C ASN A 51 15.43 9.54 -5.07
N ARG A 52 16.57 9.55 -5.78
CA ARG A 52 16.75 8.93 -7.11
C ARG A 52 16.35 7.44 -7.17
N ASN A 53 16.38 6.72 -6.04
CA ASN A 53 16.02 5.30 -5.99
C ASN A 53 14.50 5.05 -6.06
N VAL A 54 13.68 6.06 -5.79
CA VAL A 54 12.21 5.93 -5.80
C VAL A 54 11.58 6.61 -7.02
N VAL A 55 12.29 7.56 -7.65
CA VAL A 55 11.94 8.09 -8.99
C VAL A 55 12.01 7.00 -10.07
N TYR A 56 12.81 5.96 -9.86
CA TYR A 56 13.00 4.89 -10.83
C TYR A 56 11.96 3.78 -10.70
N ILE A 57 10.83 3.98 -11.39
CA ILE A 57 9.73 3.02 -11.48
C ILE A 57 10.04 2.02 -12.60
N LYS A 58 10.79 0.96 -12.27
CA LYS A 58 10.95 -0.21 -13.14
C LYS A 58 10.36 -1.45 -12.46
N PRO A 59 9.87 -2.44 -13.22
CA PRO A 59 9.31 -3.65 -12.63
C PRO A 59 10.26 -4.24 -11.58
N PHE A 60 9.68 -4.58 -10.43
CA PHE A 60 10.37 -5.17 -9.26
C PHE A 60 11.41 -4.28 -8.57
N THR A 61 11.58 -3.00 -8.93
CA THR A 61 12.38 -2.05 -8.13
C THR A 61 11.63 -1.60 -6.89
N ALA A 62 12.35 -1.04 -5.91
CA ALA A 62 11.75 -0.47 -4.72
C ALA A 62 10.71 0.61 -5.05
N GLY A 63 11.01 1.53 -5.98
CA GLY A 63 10.06 2.54 -6.43
C GLY A 63 8.77 1.96 -7.01
N TRP A 64 8.86 0.90 -7.81
CA TRP A 64 7.68 0.22 -8.33
C TRP A 64 6.85 -0.46 -7.23
N ARG A 65 7.49 -1.15 -6.29
CA ARG A 65 6.78 -1.80 -5.17
C ARG A 65 6.09 -0.79 -4.26
N VAL A 66 6.77 0.32 -3.94
CA VAL A 66 6.20 1.44 -3.17
C VAL A 66 4.99 2.02 -3.87
N LEU A 67 5.05 2.26 -5.18
CA LEU A 67 3.90 2.73 -5.95
C LEU A 67 2.70 1.79 -5.82
N ILE A 68 2.94 0.47 -5.92
CA ILE A 68 1.87 -0.51 -5.74
C ILE A 68 1.32 -0.46 -4.31
N TYR A 69 2.17 -0.38 -3.28
CA TYR A 69 1.68 -0.23 -1.90
C TYR A 69 0.85 1.04 -1.71
N ASP A 70 1.27 2.19 -2.28
CA ASP A 70 0.54 3.46 -2.17
C ASP A 70 -0.86 3.35 -2.79
N ILE A 71 -0.97 2.68 -3.95
CA ILE A 71 -2.26 2.39 -4.60
C ILE A 71 -3.11 1.48 -3.74
N LEU A 72 -2.57 0.34 -3.29
CA LEU A 72 -3.30 -0.61 -2.46
C LEU A 72 -3.74 0.01 -1.13
N LEU A 73 -2.89 0.82 -0.51
CA LEU A 73 -3.19 1.55 0.71
C LEU A 73 -4.37 2.49 0.53
N LEU A 74 -4.36 3.33 -0.51
CA LEU A 74 -5.48 4.25 -0.71
C LEU A 74 -6.74 3.55 -1.17
N THR A 75 -6.65 2.52 -2.02
CA THR A 75 -7.79 1.67 -2.35
C THR A 75 -8.41 1.07 -1.09
N TRP A 76 -7.60 0.59 -0.16
CA TRP A 76 -8.08 0.01 1.09
C TRP A 76 -8.76 1.03 1.99
N LEU A 77 -8.12 2.19 2.20
CA LEU A 77 -8.68 3.26 3.03
C LEU A 77 -10.02 3.75 2.49
N ILE A 78 -10.14 3.92 1.17
CA ILE A 78 -11.39 4.31 0.52
C ILE A 78 -12.44 3.21 0.68
N THR A 79 -12.05 1.94 0.52
CA THR A 79 -12.96 0.80 0.70
C THR A 79 -13.52 0.74 2.12
N ILE A 80 -12.67 0.87 3.14
CA ILE A 80 -13.12 0.89 4.54
C ILE A 80 -14.04 2.10 4.76
N TYR A 81 -13.66 3.28 4.28
CA TYR A 81 -14.45 4.50 4.44
C TYR A 81 -15.85 4.37 3.83
N GLN A 82 -15.96 3.81 2.62
CA GLN A 82 -17.25 3.53 1.97
C GLN A 82 -18.09 2.53 2.77
N SER A 83 -17.47 1.53 3.39
CA SER A 83 -18.17 0.51 4.18
C SER A 83 -18.59 0.95 5.58
N ALA A 84 -17.95 1.98 6.16
CA ALA A 84 -18.10 2.34 7.56
C ALA A 84 -19.38 3.15 7.88
N GLY A 85 -19.99 3.80 6.89
CA GLY A 85 -21.22 4.59 7.05
C GLY A 85 -21.10 5.88 7.87
N SER A 86 -20.02 6.07 8.63
CA SER A 86 -19.67 7.31 9.33
C SER A 86 -18.16 7.44 9.52
N PHE A 87 -17.67 8.67 9.76
CA PHE A 87 -16.25 8.91 10.00
C PHE A 87 -15.73 8.26 11.29
N ASN A 88 -16.53 8.25 12.36
CA ASN A 88 -16.15 7.61 13.62
C ASN A 88 -16.00 6.09 13.45
N ALA A 89 -16.96 5.43 12.79
CA ALA A 89 -16.89 4.00 12.51
C ALA A 89 -15.71 3.63 11.58
N PHE A 90 -15.28 4.55 10.71
CA PHE A 90 -14.07 4.38 9.91
C PHE A 90 -12.83 4.33 10.80
N LEU A 91 -12.69 5.29 11.73
CA LEU A 91 -11.57 5.30 12.69
C LEU A 91 -11.58 4.07 13.61
N ASP A 92 -12.77 3.65 14.06
CA ASP A 92 -12.93 2.42 14.84
C ASP A 92 -12.46 1.19 14.05
N SER A 93 -12.78 1.14 12.75
CA SER A 93 -12.35 0.05 11.87
C SER A 93 -10.83 0.00 11.66
N LEU A 94 -10.12 1.14 11.74
CA LEU A 94 -8.66 1.20 11.64
C LEU A 94 -7.94 0.90 12.96
N SER A 95 -8.64 1.01 14.09
CA SER A 95 -8.08 0.78 15.44
C SER A 95 -8.42 -0.60 16.01
N ALA A 96 -9.37 -1.30 15.40
CA ALA A 96 -9.73 -2.66 15.77
C ALA A 96 -8.56 -3.63 15.55
N LEU A 97 -8.28 -4.52 16.50
CA LEU A 97 -7.26 -5.57 16.36
C LEU A 97 -7.82 -6.73 15.51
N ASN A 98 -7.86 -6.55 14.19
CA ASN A 98 -8.36 -7.54 13.24
C ASN A 98 -7.54 -7.56 11.94
N GLU A 99 -7.96 -8.40 10.99
CA GLU A 99 -7.31 -8.55 9.68
C GLU A 99 -7.25 -7.24 8.86
N LYS A 100 -8.22 -6.33 9.04
CA LYS A 100 -8.25 -5.05 8.32
C LYS A 100 -7.11 -4.12 8.76
N THR A 101 -6.89 -4.06 10.07
CA THR A 101 -5.80 -3.29 10.66
C THR A 101 -4.45 -3.98 10.46
N ALA A 102 -4.42 -5.31 10.46
CA ALA A 102 -3.22 -6.06 10.09
C ALA A 102 -2.80 -5.75 8.64
N LEU A 103 -3.75 -5.68 7.70
CA LEU A 103 -3.48 -5.31 6.31
C LEU A 103 -2.97 -3.86 6.20
N LEU A 104 -3.58 -2.93 6.93
CA LEU A 104 -3.12 -1.54 6.99
C LEU A 104 -1.67 -1.45 7.46
N ILE A 105 -1.33 -2.12 8.57
CA ILE A 105 0.02 -2.14 9.13
C ILE A 105 0.99 -2.83 8.16
N ALA A 106 0.57 -3.91 7.50
CA ALA A 106 1.40 -4.61 6.52
C ALA A 106 1.77 -3.70 5.33
N LEU A 107 0.80 -2.94 4.80
CA LEU A 107 1.03 -1.99 3.71
C LEU A 107 1.99 -0.86 4.14
N LEU A 108 1.75 -0.24 5.30
CA LEU A 108 2.63 0.81 5.84
C LEU A 108 4.04 0.27 6.14
N GLY A 109 4.14 -0.94 6.67
CA GLY A 109 5.40 -1.63 6.92
C GLY A 109 6.16 -1.94 5.62
N GLY A 110 5.47 -2.43 4.59
CA GLY A 110 6.05 -2.67 3.26
C GLY A 110 6.64 -1.40 2.65
N ILE A 111 5.90 -0.29 2.72
CA ILE A 111 6.38 1.05 2.32
C ILE A 111 7.66 1.39 3.08
N GLY A 112 7.64 1.34 4.41
CA GLY A 112 8.80 1.67 5.24
C GLY A 112 10.04 0.81 4.98
N ILE A 113 9.86 -0.49 4.76
CA ILE A 113 10.95 -1.44 4.44
C ILE A 113 11.58 -1.09 3.08
N ASP A 114 10.78 -0.76 2.07
CA ASP A 114 11.28 -0.42 0.74
C ASP A 114 11.91 0.97 0.66
N TYR A 115 11.46 1.92 1.50
CA TYR A 115 12.11 3.23 1.64
C TYR A 115 13.44 3.18 2.43
N SER A 116 13.50 2.42 3.52
CA SER A 116 14.62 2.46 4.47
C SER A 116 15.89 1.77 3.98
N ILE A 117 15.76 0.71 3.18
CA ILE A 117 16.91 -0.13 2.82
C ILE A 117 17.71 0.46 1.65
N GLY A 118 17.14 1.39 0.87
CA GLY A 118 17.74 1.88 -0.37
C GLY A 118 17.83 0.76 -1.42
N GLY A 119 17.36 1.01 -2.64
CA GLY A 119 17.49 0.06 -3.75
C GLY A 119 18.91 -0.47 -3.94
#